data_AF-A0A539EA38-F1
#
_entry.id   AF-A0A539EA38-F1
#
_cell.length_a   1.000
_cell.length_b   1.000
_cell.length_c   1.000
_cell.angle_alpha   90.00
_cell.angle_beta   90.00
_cell.angle_gamma   90.00
#
_symmetry.space_group_name_H-M   'P 1'
#
loop_
_entity.id
_entity.type
_entity.pdbx_description
1 polymer ?
#
loop_
_entity_poly.entity_id
_entity_poly.type
_entity_poly.pdbx_seq_one_letter_code
_entity_poly.pdbx_strand_id
1 'polypeptide(L)'
;MKLRIKSVAKFVAPACRGDLDSVPTVIRTALFGFCLLALVSLTACHRDMRNQPKYRGFRASTFFADGRSIRPAVPGTIPVGYLKSDTLFYTGKIAGKPADMFPFTVDRAVLERGRDRFNIYCSPCHDFTGSGNGMIVQRGHKVPPSFHIQRLREAPAGYFFDVITNGFGNMFDYSYQLRPEDRWAVVAWVRTLQMAGRSSLSDVPPAERAGLDQPAGAKPEPPGAHGEQKAMGH
;
A
#
# COMPACT_ATOMS: atom_id res chain seq x y z
N MET A 1 -47.49 -7.14 16.38
CA MET A 1 -47.00 -8.53 16.23
C MET A 1 -46.51 -9.04 17.58
N LYS A 2 -47.35 -9.78 18.33
CA LYS A 2 -47.00 -10.44 19.59
C LYS A 2 -46.79 -11.93 19.27
N LEU A 3 -45.55 -12.41 19.31
CA LEU A 3 -45.29 -13.86 19.18
C LEU A 3 -45.66 -14.55 20.50
N ARG A 4 -46.65 -15.44 20.43
CA ARG A 4 -46.99 -16.40 21.50
C ARG A 4 -45.88 -17.45 21.58
N ILE A 5 -45.14 -17.46 22.69
CA ILE A 5 -44.23 -18.55 23.04
C ILE A 5 -45.12 -19.72 23.50
N LYS A 6 -45.19 -20.79 22.70
CA LYS A 6 -45.81 -22.05 23.11
C LYS A 6 -44.92 -22.70 24.16
N SER A 7 -45.55 -23.03 25.29
CA SER A 7 -45.03 -23.89 26.35
C SER A 7 -44.43 -25.16 25.75
N VAL A 8 -43.11 -25.32 25.84
CA VAL A 8 -42.45 -26.60 25.59
C VAL A 8 -42.51 -27.36 26.90
N ALA A 9 -43.32 -28.41 26.87
CA ALA A 9 -43.50 -29.35 27.96
C ALA A 9 -42.15 -29.87 28.47
N LYS A 10 -42.11 -30.03 29.80
CA LYS A 10 -41.15 -30.82 30.57
C LYS A 10 -40.81 -32.13 29.85
N PHE A 11 -39.64 -32.20 29.22
CA PHE A 11 -38.87 -33.44 29.17
C PHE A 11 -37.91 -33.40 30.35
N VAL A 12 -38.44 -33.71 31.54
CA VAL A 12 -37.59 -34.22 32.62
C VAL A 12 -37.20 -35.62 32.15
N ALA A 13 -36.02 -35.74 31.56
CA ALA A 13 -35.36 -37.02 31.42
C ALA A 13 -35.39 -37.70 32.80
N PRO A 14 -35.67 -39.01 32.88
CA PRO A 14 -35.60 -39.71 34.16
C PRO A 14 -34.21 -39.44 34.70
N ALA A 15 -34.14 -39.01 35.95
CA ALA A 15 -32.89 -38.96 36.69
C ALA A 15 -32.37 -40.40 36.74
N CYS A 16 -31.57 -40.78 35.75
CA CYS A 16 -30.55 -41.78 35.91
C CYS A 16 -29.62 -41.21 36.99
N ARG A 17 -30.00 -41.42 38.25
CA ARG A 17 -29.04 -41.56 39.34
C ARG A 17 -28.23 -42.80 38.99
N GLY A 18 -27.32 -42.64 38.02
CA GLY A 18 -26.21 -43.55 37.84
C GLY A 18 -25.47 -43.48 39.16
N ASP A 19 -25.55 -44.56 39.91
CA ASP A 19 -24.87 -44.74 41.17
C ASP A 19 -23.40 -44.42 40.95
N LEU A 20 -22.91 -43.29 41.48
CA LEU A 20 -21.54 -42.85 41.29
C LEU A 20 -20.55 -43.91 41.84
N ASP A 21 -21.06 -44.86 42.64
CA ASP A 21 -20.31 -45.95 43.25
C ASP A 21 -20.18 -47.20 42.36
N SER A 22 -20.87 -47.24 41.21
CA SER A 22 -20.78 -48.34 40.23
C SER A 22 -19.68 -48.16 39.17
N VAL A 23 -19.02 -46.99 39.15
CA VAL A 23 -17.88 -46.73 38.27
C VAL A 23 -16.63 -47.36 38.88
N PRO A 24 -15.92 -48.27 38.19
CA PRO A 24 -14.70 -48.88 38.70
C PRO A 24 -13.74 -47.82 39.22
N THR A 25 -13.15 -48.05 40.40
CA THR A 25 -12.25 -47.09 41.06
C THR A 25 -11.19 -46.54 40.11
N VAL A 26 -10.72 -47.38 39.17
CA VAL A 26 -9.76 -47.05 38.11
C VAL A 26 -10.26 -45.94 37.16
N ILE A 27 -11.55 -45.96 36.78
CA ILE A 27 -12.14 -44.96 35.88
C ILE A 27 -12.40 -43.64 36.63
N ARG A 28 -12.81 -43.70 37.91
CA ARG A 28 -12.94 -42.49 38.76
C ARG A 28 -11.57 -41.82 38.93
N THR A 29 -10.52 -42.57 39.26
CA THR A 29 -9.16 -42.02 39.39
C THR A 29 -8.60 -41.48 38.08
N ALA A 30 -8.92 -42.11 36.94
CA ALA A 30 -8.49 -41.64 35.62
C ALA A 30 -9.17 -40.32 35.22
N LEU A 31 -10.47 -40.18 35.48
CA LEU A 31 -11.23 -38.94 35.23
C LEU A 31 -10.78 -37.80 36.15
N PHE A 32 -10.53 -38.08 37.43
CA PHE A 32 -9.95 -37.10 38.35
C PHE A 32 -8.55 -36.68 37.90
N GLY A 33 -7.70 -37.64 37.51
CA GLY A 33 -6.37 -37.37 36.97
C GLY A 33 -6.41 -36.51 35.70
N PHE A 34 -7.33 -36.80 34.78
CA PHE A 34 -7.52 -36.02 33.55
C PHE A 34 -8.02 -34.59 33.83
N CYS A 35 -8.99 -34.42 34.73
CA CYS A 35 -9.45 -33.11 35.16
C CYS A 35 -8.34 -32.28 35.82
N LEU A 36 -7.52 -32.91 36.67
CA LEU A 36 -6.36 -32.27 37.31
C LEU A 36 -5.32 -31.84 36.27
N LEU A 37 -5.01 -32.71 35.29
CA LEU A 37 -4.09 -32.40 34.20
C LEU A 37 -4.60 -31.25 33.31
N ALA A 38 -5.90 -31.21 33.02
CA ALA A 38 -6.54 -30.14 32.26
C ALA A 38 -6.51 -28.79 33.01
N LEU A 39 -6.75 -28.81 34.33
CA LEU A 39 -6.63 -27.63 35.20
C LEU A 39 -5.18 -27.10 35.27
N VAL A 40 -4.18 -27.98 35.35
CA VAL A 40 -2.76 -27.58 35.32
C VAL A 40 -2.36 -27.06 33.93
N SER A 41 -2.94 -27.60 32.86
CA SER A 41 -2.67 -27.11 31.49
C SER A 41 -3.19 -25.68 31.26
N LEU A 42 -4.24 -25.26 31.97
CA LEU A 42 -4.77 -23.90 31.92
C LEU A 42 -3.89 -22.86 32.64
N THR A 43 -3.01 -23.26 33.57
CA THR A 43 -2.09 -22.35 34.26
C THR A 43 -0.81 -22.06 33.48
N ALA A 44 -0.55 -22.78 32.38
CA ALA A 44 0.63 -22.61 31.52
C ALA A 44 0.62 -21.32 30.67
N CYS A 45 -0.41 -20.47 30.77
CA CYS A 45 -0.46 -19.18 30.08
C CYS A 45 0.45 -18.13 30.75
N HIS A 46 1.76 -18.25 30.58
CA HIS A 46 2.75 -17.30 31.08
C HIS A 46 2.68 -15.97 30.31
N ARG A 47 2.53 -14.84 31.01
CA ARG A 47 2.43 -13.48 30.42
C ARG A 47 3.66 -12.60 30.65
N ASP A 48 4.66 -13.13 31.36
CA ASP A 48 5.75 -12.39 31.99
C ASP A 48 6.61 -11.59 31.01
N MET A 49 6.66 -11.98 29.74
CA MET A 49 7.38 -11.25 28.68
C MET A 49 6.50 -10.76 27.53
N ARG A 50 5.17 -10.89 27.63
CA ARG A 50 4.25 -10.31 26.62
C ARG A 50 4.28 -8.78 26.67
N ASN A 51 4.37 -8.24 27.88
CA ASN A 51 4.49 -6.81 28.12
C ASN A 51 5.84 -6.49 28.77
N GLN A 52 6.84 -6.21 27.95
CA GLN A 52 8.19 -5.91 28.43
C GLN A 52 8.26 -4.46 28.96
N PRO A 53 9.07 -4.17 30.00
CA PRO A 53 9.25 -2.83 30.56
C PRO A 53 10.17 -1.96 29.67
N LYS A 54 9.86 -1.86 28.37
CA LYS A 54 10.53 -0.98 27.41
C LYS A 54 9.52 -0.32 26.48
N TYR A 55 9.83 0.88 26.01
CA TYR A 55 9.03 1.51 24.98
C TYR A 55 9.41 1.00 23.59
N ARG A 56 8.40 0.66 22.80
CA ARG A 56 8.52 0.41 21.35
C ARG A 56 7.85 1.59 20.64
N GLY A 57 8.20 1.80 19.37
CA GLY A 57 7.54 2.83 18.56
C GLY A 57 6.02 2.70 18.62
N PHE A 58 5.34 3.85 18.76
CA PHE A 58 3.87 3.97 18.88
C PHE A 58 3.24 3.32 20.11
N ARG A 59 4.03 2.92 21.12
CA ARG A 59 3.49 2.51 22.41
C ARG A 59 3.07 3.72 23.24
N ALA A 60 1.99 3.62 24.01
CA ALA A 60 1.64 4.65 24.98
C ALA A 60 2.72 4.78 26.07
N SER A 61 2.92 6.00 26.57
CA SER A 61 3.80 6.33 27.70
C SER A 61 3.00 7.07 28.77
N THR A 62 3.24 6.75 30.04
CA THR A 62 2.65 7.48 31.18
C THR A 62 3.55 8.61 31.67
N PHE A 63 4.76 8.73 31.14
CA PHE A 63 5.75 9.71 31.58
C PHE A 63 5.54 11.11 30.95
N PHE A 64 5.13 11.17 29.68
CA PHE A 64 4.93 12.42 28.96
C PHE A 64 3.44 12.82 28.93
N ALA A 65 3.16 14.12 28.99
CA ALA A 65 1.79 14.65 29.02
C ALA A 65 0.94 14.31 27.78
N ASP A 66 1.58 14.09 26.63
CA ASP A 66 0.91 13.74 25.37
C ASP A 66 0.68 12.23 25.21
N GLY A 67 1.10 11.41 26.18
CA GLY A 67 0.93 9.96 26.17
C GLY A 67 1.79 9.22 25.14
N ARG A 68 2.68 9.91 24.41
CA ARG A 68 3.48 9.33 23.32
C ARG A 68 4.82 8.85 23.82
N SER A 69 5.21 7.62 23.46
CA SER A 69 6.59 7.15 23.65
C SER A 69 7.57 7.71 22.62
N ILE A 70 7.11 8.02 21.41
CA ILE A 70 7.93 8.65 20.36
C ILE A 70 8.00 10.14 20.66
N ARG A 71 9.22 10.67 20.74
CA ARG A 71 9.48 12.09 20.88
C ARG A 71 9.86 12.70 19.53
N PRO A 72 9.32 13.88 19.18
CA PRO A 72 9.79 14.61 18.01
C PRO A 72 11.27 14.96 18.19
N ALA A 73 12.03 14.91 17.10
CA ALA A 73 13.40 15.41 17.10
C ALA A 73 13.40 16.93 17.36
N VAL A 74 14.46 17.41 18.01
CA VAL A 74 14.66 18.86 18.21
C VAL A 74 14.84 19.52 16.83
N PRO A 75 14.15 20.65 16.54
CA PRO A 75 14.30 21.34 15.27
C PRO A 75 15.76 21.65 14.95
N GLY A 76 16.16 21.49 13.68
CA GLY A 76 17.54 21.70 13.22
C GLY A 76 18.48 20.51 13.44
N THR A 77 18.04 19.43 14.11
CA THR A 77 18.84 18.21 14.25
C THR A 77 18.97 17.48 12.91
N ILE A 78 20.21 17.20 12.48
CA ILE A 78 20.51 16.40 11.29
C ILE A 78 21.12 15.07 11.76
N PRO A 79 20.50 13.91 11.45
CA PRO A 79 21.08 12.62 11.81
C PRO A 79 22.34 12.33 10.99
N VAL A 80 23.27 11.57 11.57
CA VAL A 80 24.50 11.13 10.88
C VAL A 80 24.13 10.35 9.63
N GLY A 81 24.72 10.72 8.49
CA GLY A 81 24.43 10.12 7.18
C GLY A 81 23.21 10.68 6.44
N TYR A 82 22.48 11.63 7.02
CA TYR A 82 21.30 12.27 6.41
C TYR A 82 21.55 13.73 6.00
N LEU A 83 22.81 14.11 5.83
CA LEU A 83 23.14 15.42 5.31
C LEU A 83 22.65 15.53 3.86
N LYS A 84 21.76 16.49 3.61
CA LYS A 84 21.17 16.75 2.29
C LYS A 84 22.10 17.64 1.46
N SER A 85 23.24 17.11 1.04
CA SER A 85 24.28 17.88 0.31
C SER A 85 23.89 18.20 -1.14
N ASP A 86 23.14 17.31 -1.80
CA ASP A 86 22.67 17.53 -3.18
C ASP A 86 21.36 18.34 -3.18
N THR A 87 21.51 19.64 -3.46
CA THR A 87 20.37 20.56 -3.52
C THR A 87 19.34 20.16 -4.58
N LEU A 88 19.77 19.72 -5.77
CA LEU A 88 18.84 19.33 -6.82
C LEU A 88 18.04 18.10 -6.36
N PHE A 89 18.71 17.06 -5.90
CA PHE A 89 18.06 15.82 -5.50
C PHE A 89 17.06 16.00 -4.34
N TYR A 90 17.41 16.78 -3.32
CA TYR A 90 16.57 16.94 -2.13
C TYR A 90 15.54 18.06 -2.19
N THR A 91 15.68 19.03 -3.11
CA THR A 91 14.78 20.22 -3.17
C THR A 91 14.19 20.49 -4.56
N GLY A 92 14.71 19.88 -5.62
CA GLY A 92 14.30 20.19 -6.99
C GLY A 92 14.83 21.51 -7.54
N LYS A 93 15.80 22.15 -6.87
CA LYS A 93 16.25 23.51 -7.19
C LYS A 93 17.74 23.56 -7.50
N ILE A 94 18.11 24.42 -8.44
CA ILE A 94 19.50 24.84 -8.73
C ILE A 94 19.55 26.35 -8.55
N ALA A 95 20.49 26.85 -7.74
CA ALA A 95 20.61 28.27 -7.39
C ALA A 95 19.27 28.89 -6.89
N GLY A 96 18.49 28.11 -6.12
CA GLY A 96 17.21 28.54 -5.55
C GLY A 96 16.02 28.52 -6.51
N LYS A 97 16.24 28.24 -7.81
CA LYS A 97 15.16 28.17 -8.82
C LYS A 97 14.83 26.70 -9.14
N PRO A 98 13.55 26.36 -9.37
CA PRO A 98 13.19 25.02 -9.79
C PRO A 98 13.90 24.64 -11.09
N ALA A 99 14.58 23.49 -11.10
CA ALA A 99 15.33 23.02 -12.24
C ALA A 99 14.46 22.18 -13.18
N ASP A 100 14.65 22.30 -14.49
CA ASP A 100 13.97 21.43 -15.48
C ASP A 100 14.87 20.28 -15.93
N MET A 101 15.37 19.53 -14.96
CA MET A 101 16.17 18.33 -15.21
C MET A 101 15.99 17.32 -14.08
N PHE A 102 16.29 16.06 -14.37
CA PHE A 102 16.30 14.99 -13.37
C PHE A 102 17.72 14.81 -12.81
N PRO A 103 17.86 14.50 -11.51
CA PRO A 103 19.17 14.26 -10.89
C PRO A 103 19.80 12.91 -11.27
N PHE A 104 19.07 12.05 -12.00
CA PHE A 104 19.51 10.74 -12.46
C PHE A 104 18.84 10.37 -13.78
N THR A 105 19.38 9.34 -14.45
CA THR A 105 18.81 8.81 -15.70
C THR A 105 17.42 8.21 -15.47
N VAL A 106 16.44 8.64 -16.26
CA VAL A 106 15.09 8.09 -16.23
C VAL A 106 15.01 6.88 -17.15
N ASP A 107 15.02 5.69 -16.57
CA ASP A 107 14.85 4.42 -17.28
C ASP A 107 13.45 3.81 -17.06
N ARG A 108 13.19 2.63 -17.63
CA ARG A 108 11.90 1.92 -17.45
C ARG A 108 11.62 1.60 -15.98
N ALA A 109 12.62 1.23 -15.19
CA ALA A 109 12.42 0.88 -13.79
C ALA A 109 11.98 2.10 -12.97
N VAL A 110 12.57 3.27 -13.22
CA VAL A 110 12.14 4.55 -12.64
C VAL A 110 10.69 4.86 -13.02
N LEU A 111 10.32 4.69 -14.29
CA LEU A 111 8.96 4.97 -14.74
C LEU A 111 7.93 4.02 -14.12
N GLU A 112 8.23 2.72 -14.05
CA GLU A 112 7.36 1.73 -13.40
C GLU A 112 7.19 2.03 -11.91
N ARG A 113 8.28 2.40 -11.23
CA ARG A 113 8.25 2.84 -9.85
C ARG A 113 7.42 4.10 -9.66
N GLY A 114 7.59 5.07 -10.56
CA GLY A 114 6.84 6.31 -10.59
C GLY A 114 5.35 6.08 -10.75
N ARG A 115 4.96 5.22 -11.70
CA ARG A 115 3.57 4.80 -11.91
C ARG A 115 2.98 4.16 -10.67
N ASP A 116 3.69 3.22 -10.05
CA ASP A 116 3.23 2.52 -8.84
C ASP A 116 2.96 3.51 -7.70
N ARG A 117 3.92 4.41 -7.43
CA ARG A 117 3.79 5.45 -6.40
C ARG A 117 2.70 6.46 -6.73
N PHE A 118 2.59 6.90 -7.98
CA PHE A 118 1.53 7.80 -8.42
C PHE A 118 0.15 7.18 -8.23
N ASN A 119 -0.02 5.92 -8.63
CA ASN A 119 -1.28 5.21 -8.50
C ASN A 119 -1.72 5.07 -7.04
N ILE A 120 -0.79 4.90 -6.10
CA ILE A 120 -1.09 4.78 -4.66
C ILE A 120 -1.43 6.14 -4.04
N TYR A 121 -0.61 7.17 -4.28
CA TYR A 121 -0.68 8.41 -3.50
C TYR A 121 -1.36 9.57 -4.23
N CYS A 122 -1.28 9.62 -5.55
CA CYS A 122 -1.68 10.79 -6.35
C CYS A 122 -3.01 10.57 -7.07
N SER A 123 -3.23 9.36 -7.63
CA SER A 123 -4.44 9.02 -8.40
C SER A 123 -5.77 9.23 -7.67
N PRO A 124 -5.90 9.10 -6.33
CA PRO A 124 -7.18 9.36 -5.67
C PRO A 124 -7.71 10.79 -5.89
N CYS A 125 -6.81 11.77 -6.11
CA CYS A 125 -7.15 13.16 -6.42
C CYS A 125 -6.91 13.51 -7.89
N HIS A 126 -5.79 13.07 -8.46
CA HIS A 126 -5.36 13.45 -9.80
C HIS A 126 -5.84 12.52 -10.92
N ASP A 127 -6.55 11.44 -10.58
CA ASP A 127 -6.88 10.28 -11.44
C ASP A 127 -5.66 9.59 -12.08
N PHE A 128 -5.91 8.50 -12.80
CA PHE A 128 -4.83 7.70 -13.43
C PHE A 128 -4.25 8.34 -14.68
N THR A 129 -4.97 9.27 -15.32
CA THR A 129 -4.55 9.94 -16.55
C THR A 129 -3.99 11.34 -16.27
N GLY A 130 -4.06 11.83 -15.03
CA GLY A 130 -3.60 13.14 -14.63
C GLY A 130 -4.57 14.28 -14.96
N SER A 131 -5.84 13.98 -15.20
CA SER A 131 -6.83 15.01 -15.58
C SER A 131 -7.39 15.79 -14.39
N GLY A 132 -7.19 15.28 -13.17
CA GLY A 132 -7.64 15.92 -11.94
C GLY A 132 -9.04 15.49 -11.48
N ASN A 133 -9.63 14.46 -12.09
CA ASN A 133 -10.97 13.97 -11.78
C ASN A 133 -10.94 12.67 -10.94
N GLY A 134 -10.06 12.63 -9.94
CA GLY A 134 -9.93 11.47 -9.04
C GLY A 134 -11.18 11.22 -8.20
N MET A 135 -11.28 10.02 -7.62
CA MET A 135 -12.46 9.60 -6.84
C MET A 135 -12.76 10.53 -5.66
N ILE A 136 -11.73 11.12 -5.04
CA ILE A 136 -11.89 12.05 -3.91
C ILE A 136 -12.51 13.38 -4.38
N VAL A 137 -12.18 13.82 -5.60
CA VAL A 137 -12.72 15.04 -6.23
C VAL A 137 -14.20 14.86 -6.56
N GLN A 138 -14.57 13.70 -7.10
CA GLN A 138 -15.97 13.32 -7.37
C GLN A 138 -16.85 13.29 -6.10
N ARG A 139 -16.23 13.27 -4.91
CA ARG A 139 -16.90 13.30 -3.60
C ARG A 139 -16.89 14.69 -2.95
N GLY A 140 -16.54 15.75 -3.69
CA GLY A 140 -16.67 17.13 -3.25
C GLY A 140 -15.37 17.83 -2.85
N HIS A 141 -14.20 17.19 -3.01
CA HIS A 141 -12.93 17.90 -2.86
C HIS A 141 -12.68 18.86 -4.02
N LYS A 142 -11.92 19.94 -3.77
CA LYS A 142 -11.51 20.89 -4.81
C LYS A 142 -10.76 20.17 -5.92
N VAL A 143 -11.16 20.43 -7.16
CA VAL A 143 -10.53 19.87 -8.36
C VAL A 143 -9.08 20.37 -8.46
N PRO A 144 -8.07 19.48 -8.44
CA PRO A 144 -6.70 19.85 -8.77
C PRO A 144 -6.57 20.18 -10.27
N PRO A 145 -5.60 21.01 -10.67
CA PRO A 145 -5.37 21.29 -12.08
C PRO A 145 -4.97 20.01 -12.82
N SER A 146 -5.49 19.85 -14.04
CA SER A 146 -5.04 18.83 -14.99
C SER A 146 -3.57 19.04 -15.34
N PHE A 147 -2.77 17.97 -15.35
CA PHE A 147 -1.35 18.05 -15.74
C PHE A 147 -1.16 18.39 -17.22
N HIS A 148 -2.23 18.31 -18.02
CA HIS A 148 -2.19 18.52 -19.47
C HIS A 148 -2.29 20.00 -19.89
N ILE A 149 -2.57 20.92 -18.95
CA ILE A 149 -2.64 22.35 -19.26
C ILE A 149 -1.26 22.92 -19.59
N GLN A 150 -1.20 23.91 -20.49
CA GLN A 150 0.07 24.48 -20.98
C GLN A 150 1.00 24.92 -19.86
N ARG A 151 0.47 25.67 -18.88
CA ARG A 151 1.23 26.14 -17.71
C ARG A 151 1.99 25.02 -16.99
N LEU A 152 1.37 23.85 -16.80
CA LEU A 152 2.00 22.73 -16.08
C LEU A 152 2.91 21.90 -17.01
N ARG A 153 2.66 21.89 -18.31
CA ARG A 153 3.60 21.29 -19.27
C ARG A 153 4.92 22.05 -19.31
N GLU A 154 4.85 23.38 -19.32
CA GLU A 154 6.01 24.29 -19.32
C GLU A 154 6.65 24.45 -17.93
N ALA A 155 5.96 24.07 -16.86
CA ALA A 155 6.54 24.13 -15.52
C ALA A 155 7.75 23.19 -15.42
N PRO A 156 8.84 23.59 -14.76
CA PRO A 156 10.06 22.78 -14.63
C PRO A 156 9.83 21.53 -13.77
N ALA A 157 10.57 20.45 -14.02
CA ALA A 157 10.45 19.19 -13.27
C ALA A 157 10.56 19.40 -11.74
N GLY A 158 11.47 20.27 -11.31
CA GLY A 158 11.69 20.64 -9.92
C GLY A 158 10.49 21.32 -9.25
N TYR A 159 9.59 21.96 -10.00
CA TYR A 159 8.36 22.53 -9.45
C TYR A 159 7.44 21.41 -8.92
N PHE A 160 7.29 20.33 -9.69
CA PHE A 160 6.49 19.19 -9.25
C PHE A 160 7.09 18.52 -8.02
N PHE A 161 8.42 18.38 -8.00
CA PHE A 161 9.12 17.86 -6.83
C PHE A 161 8.85 18.70 -5.57
N ASP A 162 8.91 20.03 -5.69
CA ASP A 162 8.65 20.97 -4.59
C ASP A 162 7.20 20.86 -4.09
N VAL A 163 6.23 20.81 -5.01
CA VAL A 163 4.80 20.65 -4.69
C VAL A 163 4.52 19.33 -3.96
N ILE A 164 5.12 18.22 -4.39
CA ILE A 164 4.98 16.93 -3.70
C ILE A 164 5.63 16.99 -2.32
N THR A 165 6.75 17.69 -2.19
CA THR A 165 7.54 17.75 -0.95
C THR A 165 6.90 18.64 0.11
N ASN A 166 6.38 19.80 -0.28
CA ASN A 166 5.95 20.86 0.63
C ASN A 166 4.43 21.10 0.60
N GLY A 167 3.71 20.44 -0.31
CA GLY A 167 2.31 20.74 -0.57
C GLY A 167 2.14 22.01 -1.40
N PHE A 168 0.91 22.24 -1.88
CA PHE A 168 0.56 23.48 -2.60
C PHE A 168 -0.95 23.73 -2.56
N GLY A 169 -1.36 24.89 -2.04
CA GLY A 169 -2.77 25.22 -1.88
C GLY A 169 -3.48 24.19 -1.00
N ASN A 170 -4.41 23.42 -1.58
CA ASN A 170 -5.15 22.37 -0.88
C ASN A 170 -4.47 20.98 -0.96
N MET A 171 -3.34 20.86 -1.67
CA MET A 171 -2.57 19.62 -1.73
C MET A 171 -1.67 19.55 -0.50
N PHE A 172 -1.79 18.45 0.26
CA PHE A 172 -0.96 18.15 1.42
C PHE A 172 0.49 17.86 1.02
N ASP A 173 1.41 17.93 1.98
CA ASP A 173 2.78 17.45 1.80
C ASP A 173 2.83 15.91 1.82
N TYR A 174 3.72 15.35 1.00
CA TYR A 174 3.96 13.91 0.92
C TYR A 174 5.39 13.53 1.31
N SER A 175 6.10 14.41 2.01
CA SER A 175 7.52 14.25 2.33
C SER A 175 7.81 13.03 3.23
N TYR A 176 6.84 12.66 4.08
CA TYR A 176 6.93 11.51 4.99
C TYR A 176 6.55 10.19 4.34
N GLN A 177 5.68 10.22 3.33
CA GLN A 177 5.17 9.04 2.62
C GLN A 177 6.05 8.68 1.43
N LEU A 178 6.64 9.68 0.77
CA LEU A 178 7.47 9.50 -0.42
C LEU A 178 8.92 9.94 -0.14
N ARG A 179 9.83 8.97 -0.27
CA ARG A 179 11.28 9.23 -0.28
C ARG A 179 11.67 10.12 -1.48
N PRO A 180 12.76 10.88 -1.43
CA PRO A 180 13.17 11.77 -2.53
C PRO A 180 13.24 11.07 -3.90
N GLU A 181 13.76 9.85 -3.95
CA GLU A 181 13.84 9.04 -5.18
C GLU A 181 12.45 8.76 -5.75
N ASP A 182 11.52 8.38 -4.88
CA ASP A 182 10.14 8.06 -5.24
C ASP A 182 9.38 9.32 -5.70
N ARG A 183 9.69 10.49 -5.13
CA ARG A 183 9.14 11.77 -5.60
C ARG A 183 9.61 12.09 -7.02
N TRP A 184 10.91 11.95 -7.29
CA TRP A 184 11.44 12.13 -8.66
C TRP A 184 10.87 11.12 -9.65
N ALA A 185 10.70 9.86 -9.25
CA ALA A 185 10.06 8.85 -10.08
C ALA A 185 8.60 9.23 -10.41
N VAL A 186 7.84 9.75 -9.44
CA VAL A 186 6.49 10.28 -9.69
C VAL A 186 6.52 11.46 -10.65
N VAL A 187 7.47 12.38 -10.53
CA VAL A 187 7.63 13.49 -11.48
C VAL A 187 7.91 12.98 -12.89
N ALA A 188 8.77 11.95 -13.03
CA ALA A 188 9.03 11.31 -14.32
C ALA A 188 7.75 10.71 -14.91
N TRP A 189 6.93 10.04 -14.09
CA TRP A 189 5.64 9.50 -14.53
C TRP A 189 4.66 10.60 -14.96
N VAL A 190 4.60 11.73 -14.24
CA VAL A 190 3.79 12.89 -14.65
C VAL A 190 4.23 13.41 -16.03
N ARG A 191 5.55 13.47 -16.31
CA ARG A 191 6.05 13.81 -17.65
C ARG A 191 5.59 12.82 -18.71
N THR A 192 5.59 11.52 -18.41
CA THR A 192 5.04 10.50 -19.31
C THR A 192 3.56 10.72 -19.59
N LEU A 193 2.75 11.03 -18.57
CA LEU A 193 1.32 11.34 -18.76
C LEU A 193 1.14 12.56 -19.69
N GLN A 194 1.91 13.62 -19.47
CA GLN A 194 1.91 14.82 -20.32
C GLN A 194 2.34 14.56 -21.77
N MET A 195 3.13 13.51 -22.01
CA MET A 195 3.50 13.05 -23.36
C MET A 195 2.39 12.20 -23.96
N ALA A 196 1.85 11.22 -23.22
CA ALA A 196 0.79 10.35 -23.70
C ALA A 196 -0.47 11.12 -24.12
N GLY A 197 -0.83 12.20 -23.40
CA GLY A 197 -1.97 13.06 -23.77
C GLY A 197 -1.80 13.85 -25.08
N ARG A 198 -0.60 13.86 -25.68
CA ARG A 198 -0.30 14.53 -26.96
C ARG A 198 0.11 13.57 -28.08
N SER A 199 0.36 12.30 -27.75
CA SER A 199 0.92 11.35 -28.69
C SER A 199 -0.03 11.13 -29.86
N SER A 200 0.53 11.29 -31.06
CA SER A 200 -0.08 11.05 -32.35
C SER A 200 0.50 9.78 -32.97
N LEU A 201 -0.17 9.21 -33.99
CA LEU A 201 0.34 8.02 -34.69
C LEU A 201 1.75 8.23 -35.29
N SER A 202 2.14 9.48 -35.57
CA SER A 202 3.48 9.83 -36.03
C SER A 202 4.57 9.64 -34.97
N ASP A 203 4.23 9.69 -33.69
CA ASP A 203 5.19 9.54 -32.58
C ASP A 203 5.55 8.08 -32.29
N VAL A 204 4.81 7.14 -32.87
CA VAL A 204 5.07 5.70 -32.75
C VAL A 204 6.04 5.27 -33.87
N PRO A 205 7.14 4.56 -33.58
CA PRO A 205 8.01 3.99 -34.60
C PRO A 205 7.23 3.15 -35.62
N PRO A 206 7.52 3.21 -36.93
CA PRO A 206 6.74 2.50 -37.95
C PRO A 206 6.56 1.00 -37.69
N ALA A 207 7.56 0.35 -37.10
CA ALA A 207 7.53 -1.08 -36.75
C ALA A 207 6.50 -1.42 -35.66
N GLU A 208 6.14 -0.47 -34.81
CA GLU A 208 5.20 -0.68 -33.69
C GLU A 208 3.77 -0.24 -34.04
N ARG A 209 3.56 0.48 -35.14
CA ARG A 209 2.23 0.97 -35.58
C ARG A 209 1.28 -0.16 -35.96
N ALA A 210 1.79 -1.24 -36.57
CA ALA A 210 0.99 -2.36 -37.03
C ALA A 210 0.31 -3.15 -35.90
N GLY A 211 0.78 -3.00 -34.65
CA GLY A 211 0.21 -3.66 -33.48
C GLY A 211 -0.84 -2.84 -32.72
N LEU A 212 -1.06 -1.57 -33.07
CA LEU A 212 -1.96 -0.66 -32.33
C LEU A 212 -3.44 -0.96 -32.55
N ASP A 213 -3.79 -1.55 -33.68
CA ASP A 213 -5.17 -1.96 -34.00
C ASP A 213 -5.55 -3.31 -33.37
N GLN A 214 -4.59 -4.00 -32.73
CA GLN A 214 -4.86 -5.24 -32.03
C GLN A 214 -5.37 -4.97 -30.61
N PRO A 215 -6.45 -5.64 -30.16
CA PRO A 215 -6.94 -5.47 -28.81
C PRO A 215 -5.87 -5.88 -27.80
N ALA A 216 -5.64 -5.03 -26.79
CA ALA A 216 -4.64 -5.24 -25.75
C ALA A 216 -4.89 -6.59 -25.03
N GLY A 217 -4.05 -7.58 -25.33
CA GLY A 217 -4.17 -8.94 -24.77
C GLY A 217 -3.69 -10.08 -25.67
N ALA A 218 -3.50 -9.84 -26.98
CA ALA A 218 -2.86 -10.82 -27.85
C ALA A 218 -1.35 -10.89 -27.55
N LYS A 219 -0.92 -11.92 -26.81
CA LYS A 219 0.51 -12.29 -26.82
C LYS A 219 0.90 -12.61 -28.27
N PRO A 220 2.07 -12.17 -28.76
CA PRO A 220 2.56 -12.63 -30.05
C PRO A 220 2.72 -14.14 -29.97
N GLU A 221 1.93 -14.87 -30.77
CA GLU A 221 2.17 -16.27 -31.02
C GLU A 221 3.49 -16.38 -31.79
N PRO A 222 4.47 -17.17 -31.31
CA PRO A 222 5.71 -17.33 -32.05
C PRO A 222 5.41 -17.95 -33.42
N PRO A 223 6.08 -17.51 -34.50
CA PRO A 223 5.81 -18.00 -35.83
C PRO A 223 5.97 -19.52 -35.87
N GLY A 224 4.89 -20.18 -36.28
CA GLY A 224 4.75 -21.63 -36.27
C GLY A 224 5.87 -22.34 -37.01
N ALA A 225 6.42 -23.36 -36.35
CA ALA A 225 7.12 -24.43 -37.01
C ALA A 225 6.09 -25.23 -37.83
N HIS A 226 5.99 -24.90 -39.12
CA HIS A 226 5.30 -25.75 -40.07
C HIS A 226 6.12 -27.03 -40.31
N GLY A 227 5.55 -28.15 -39.91
CA GLY A 227 5.57 -29.40 -40.67
C GLY A 227 6.76 -30.34 -40.46
N GLU A 228 6.52 -31.44 -39.75
CA GLU A 228 6.93 -32.76 -40.25
C GLU A 228 5.94 -33.83 -39.77
N GLN A 229 4.97 -34.17 -40.63
CA GLN A 229 4.17 -35.38 -40.47
C GLN A 229 5.06 -36.57 -40.83
N LYS A 230 5.55 -37.29 -39.82
CA LYS A 230 6.25 -38.55 -40.01
C LYS A 230 5.22 -39.68 -40.13
N ALA A 231 5.10 -40.23 -41.33
CA ALA A 231 4.36 -41.46 -41.58
C ALA A 231 5.06 -42.67 -40.93
N MET A 232 4.34 -43.35 -40.03
CA MET A 232 4.55 -44.73 -39.54
C MET A 232 3.13 -45.18 -39.16
N GLY A 233 2.45 -46.14 -39.78
CA GLY A 233 2.94 -47.39 -40.34
C GLY A 233 2.72 -48.49 -39.31
N HIS A 234 1.48 -48.98 -39.19
CA HIS A 234 1.03 -50.35 -38.89
C HIS A 234 -0.49 -50.43 -39.11
#